data_AF-A0A7J9A1X0-F1
#
_entry.id   AF-A0A7J9A1X0-F1
#
_cell.length_a   1.000
_cell.length_b   1.000
_cell.length_c   1.000
_cell.angle_alpha   90.00
_cell.angle_beta   90.00
_cell.angle_gamma   90.00
#
_symmetry.space_group_name_H-M   'P 1'
#
loop_
_entity.id
_entity.type
_entity.pdbx_description
1 polymer ?
#
loop_
_entity_poly.entity_id
_entity_poly.type
_entity_poly.pdbx_seq_one_letter_code
_entity_poly.pdbx_strand_id
1 'polypeptide(L)' 'MNIQLIGEANGYVGNGMAEGEVVVTPKENFGFYPEGATIVGNTCLYGAIGG' A
#
# COMPACT_ATOMS: atom_id res chain seq x y z
N MET A 1 -2.03 8.45 -12.06
CA MET A 1 -1.22 7.22 -12.30
C MET A 1 -1.74 6.15 -11.36
N ASN A 2 -1.95 4.93 -11.82
CA ASN A 2 -2.53 3.88 -10.98
C ASN A 2 -1.51 2.74 -10.81
N ILE A 3 -1.16 2.43 -9.56
CA ILE A 3 -0.23 1.38 -9.18
C ILE A 3 -1.01 0.29 -8.47
N GLN A 4 -0.87 -0.95 -8.94
CA GLN A 4 -1.42 -2.12 -8.28
C GLN A 4 -0.29 -3.07 -7.90
N LEU A 5 -0.21 -3.42 -6.62
CA LEU A 5 0.76 -4.36 -6.07
C LEU A 5 0.03 -5.54 -5.44
N ILE A 6 0.32 -6.74 -5.93
CA ILE A 6 -0.09 -7.99 -5.30
C ILE A 6 1.06 -8.49 -4.42
N GLY A 7 0.88 -8.43 -3.11
CA GLY A 7 1.88 -8.77 -2.11
C GLY A 7 1.90 -7.75 -0.97
N GLU A 8 3.10 -7.39 -0.55
CA GLU A 8 3.36 -6.49 0.58
C GLU A 8 4.38 -5.43 0.17
N ALA A 9 4.34 -4.27 0.82
CA ALA A 9 5.29 -3.20 0.60
C ALA A 9 5.99 -2.78 1.90
N ASN A 10 7.19 -2.22 1.77
CA ASN A 10 7.93 -1.63 2.89
C ASN A 10 7.36 -0.24 3.25
N GLY A 11 8.16 0.60 3.93
CA GLY A 11 7.75 1.96 4.27
C GLY A 11 7.61 2.90 3.07
N TYR A 12 7.04 4.07 3.32
CA TYR A 12 6.90 5.20 2.38
C TYR A 12 5.99 4.96 1.18
N VAL A 13 5.05 4.02 1.26
CA VAL A 13 4.04 3.83 0.21
C VAL A 13 3.25 5.13 0.04
N GLY A 14 3.22 5.64 -1.19
CA GLY A 14 2.54 6.90 -1.53
C GLY A 14 3.19 8.16 -0.94
N ASN A 15 4.47 8.14 -0.55
CA ASN A 15 5.19 9.35 -0.13
C ASN A 15 5.21 10.39 -1.27
N GLY A 16 4.81 11.63 -0.96
CA GLY A 16 4.70 12.73 -1.93
C GLY A 16 3.60 12.57 -2.97
N MET A 17 2.61 11.71 -2.73
CA MET A 17 1.51 11.48 -3.67
C MET A 17 0.66 12.74 -3.88
N ALA A 18 0.35 13.06 -5.14
CA ALA A 18 -0.40 14.25 -5.52
C ALA A 18 -1.68 13.93 -6.31
N GLU A 19 -1.65 12.90 -7.17
CA GLU A 19 -2.80 12.38 -7.91
C GLU A 19 -2.59 10.89 -8.19
N GLY A 20 -3.68 10.15 -8.39
CA GLY A 20 -3.68 8.75 -8.80
C GLY A 20 -4.11 7.79 -7.70
N GLU A 21 -3.84 6.50 -7.91
CA GLU A 21 -4.26 5.46 -6.98
C GLU A 21 -3.10 4.49 -6.72
N VAL A 22 -2.93 4.08 -5.47
CA VAL A 22 -2.02 3.01 -5.07
C VAL A 22 -2.82 1.96 -4.33
N VAL A 23 -2.95 0.78 -4.93
CA VAL A 23 -3.64 -0.37 -4.35
C VAL A 23 -2.61 -1.44 -4.00
N VAL A 24 -2.57 -1.84 -2.73
CA VAL A 24 -1.77 -2.98 -2.27
C VAL A 24 -2.75 -4.05 -1.79
N THR A 25 -2.67 -5.24 -2.37
CA THR A 25 -3.57 -6.36 -2.08
C THR A 25 -2.72 -7.59 -1.75
N PRO A 26 -3.06 -8.36 -0.70
CA PRO A 26 -2.31 -9.58 -0.41
C PRO A 26 -2.45 -10.58 -1.57
N LYS A 27 -1.57 -11.58 -1.63
CA LYS A 27 -1.79 -12.70 -2.56
C LYS A 27 -3.08 -13.44 -2.20
N GLU A 28 -3.70 -14.08 -3.17
CA GLU A 28 -4.81 -14.99 -2.90
C GLU A 28 -4.34 -16.19 -2.06
N ASN A 29 -5.26 -16.79 -1.31
CA ASN A 29 -5.01 -17.95 -0.43
C ASN A 29 -3.90 -17.72 0.61
N PHE A 30 -3.83 -16.51 1.18
CA PHE A 30 -3.07 -16.28 2.40
C PHE A 30 -3.67 -17.13 3.53
N GLY A 31 -2.85 -17.96 4.19
CA GLY A 31 -3.28 -18.92 5.21
C GLY A 31 -3.79 -18.29 6.52
N PHE A 32 -4.12 -17.00 6.49
CA PHE A 32 -4.63 -16.19 7.59
C PHE A 32 -5.49 -15.06 7.06
N TYR A 33 -6.24 -14.42 7.95
CA TYR A 33 -7.07 -13.25 7.65
C TYR A 33 -6.20 -12.01 7.37
N PRO A 34 -6.33 -11.34 6.21
CA PRO A 34 -5.50 -10.18 5.85
C PRO A 34 -5.48 -9.05 6.87
N GLU A 35 -6.59 -8.81 7.57
CA GLU A 35 -6.71 -7.79 8.62
C GLU A 35 -5.82 -8.07 9.85
N GLY A 36 -5.34 -9.31 10.00
CA GLY A 36 -4.42 -9.71 11.06
C GLY A 36 -2.94 -9.55 10.70
N ALA A 37 -2.59 -9.07 9.51
CA ALA A 37 -1.21 -8.96 9.04
C ALA A 37 -0.89 -7.57 8.48
N THR A 38 0.37 -7.18 8.66
CA THR A 38 0.89 -5.92 8.11
C THR A 38 1.14 -6.07 6.61
N ILE A 39 0.57 -5.17 5.81
CA ILE A 39 0.72 -5.18 4.34
C ILE A 39 1.57 -4.03 3.79
N VAL A 40 1.71 -2.95 4.55
CA VAL A 40 2.56 -1.79 4.22
C VAL A 40 3.38 -1.37 5.45
N GLY A 41 4.57 -0.81 5.21
CA GLY A 41 5.46 -0.34 6.28
C GLY A 41 5.10 1.05 6.82
N ASN A 42 6.08 1.69 7.46
CA ASN A 42 5.91 2.98 8.13
C ASN A 42 5.90 4.18 7.18
N THR A 43 5.50 5.35 7.69
CA THR A 43 5.62 6.66 7.00
C THR A 43 4.96 6.71 5.62
N CYS A 44 3.88 5.95 5.45
CA CYS A 44 3.06 6.00 4.24
C CYS A 44 2.41 7.38 4.09
N LEU A 45 2.20 7.82 2.85
CA LEU A 45 1.56 9.09 2.48
C LEU A 45 2.21 10.34 3.08
N TYR A 46 3.48 10.24 3.51
CA TYR A 46 4.20 11.40 4.00
C TYR A 46 4.28 12.49 2.93
N GLY A 47 3.87 13.71 3.26
CA GLY A 47 3.87 14.82 2.30
C GLY A 47 2.92 14.65 1.12
N ALA A 48 1.98 13.70 1.16
CA ALA A 48 0.95 13.60 0.14
C ALA A 48 0.03 14.82 0.18
N ILE A 49 -0.25 15.39 -1.00
CA ILE A 49 -1.18 16.53 -1.21
C ILE A 49 -2.42 16.13 -2.00
N GLY A 50 -2.49 14.87 -2.41
CA GLY A 50 -3.63 14.28 -3.08
C GLY A 50 -3.38 12.81 -3.38
N GLY A 51 -4.21 12.28 -4.26
CA GLY A 51 -4.39 10.88 -4.57
C GLY A 51 -5.68 10.77 -5.34
#